data_AF-A0A419VU50-F1
#
_entry.id   AF-A0A419VU50-F1
#
_cell.length_a   1.000
_cell.length_b   1.000
_cell.length_c   1.000
_cell.angle_alpha   90.00
_cell.angle_beta   90.00
_cell.angle_gamma   90.00
#
_symmetry.space_group_name_H-M   'P 1'
#
loop_
_entity.id
_entity.type
_entity.pdbx_description
1 polymer ?
#
loop_
_entity_poly.entity_id
_entity_poly.type
_entity_poly.pdbx_seq_one_letter_code
_entity_poly.pdbx_strand_id
1 'polypeptide(L)' 'MSRVRTVHSNENGEQVTRRVGVLEDATGEEYRYPFLVTDDGLDYNGDGEPSERALEVLDEAIHD' A
#
# COMPACT_ATOMS: atom_id res chain seq x y z
N MET A 1 -3.21 -5.28 -13.70
CA MET A 1 -2.68 -3.89 -13.67
C MET A 1 -2.22 -3.55 -12.26
N SER A 2 -1.35 -2.55 -12.06
CA SER A 2 -0.96 -2.05 -10.73
C SER A 2 -1.32 -0.58 -10.55
N ARG A 3 -1.74 -0.19 -9.35
CA ARG A 3 -1.97 1.22 -8.98
C ARG A 3 -1.71 1.44 -7.49
N VAL A 4 -1.21 2.61 -7.11
CA VAL A 4 -1.09 3.02 -5.71
C VAL A 4 -2.09 4.13 -5.42
N ARG A 5 -2.74 4.03 -4.26
CA ARG A 5 -3.63 5.07 -3.75
C ARG A 5 -3.16 5.53 -2.37
N THR A 6 -2.97 6.83 -2.21
CA THR A 6 -2.70 7.42 -0.91
C THR A 6 -4.03 7.75 -0.22
N VAL A 7 -4.17 7.30 1.01
CA VAL A 7 -5.35 7.50 1.85
C VAL A 7 -4.89 8.18 3.12
N HIS A 8 -5.45 9.36 3.41
CA HIS A 8 -5.27 10.02 4.69
C HIS A 8 -6.45 9.64 5.58
N SER A 9 -6.19 9.30 6.83
CA SER A 9 -7.20 8.92 7.81
C SER A 9 -6.82 9.49 9.17
N ASN A 10 -7.80 9.83 9.99
CA ASN A 10 -7.54 10.22 11.38
C ASN A 10 -7.80 9.01 12.27
N GLU A 11 -6.76 8.53 12.95
CA GLU A 11 -6.84 7.41 13.89
C GLU A 11 -6.37 7.91 15.26
N ASN A 12 -7.18 7.68 16.31
CA ASN A 12 -6.89 8.14 17.68
C ASN A 12 -6.59 9.65 17.83
N GLY A 13 -7.06 10.48 16.89
CA GLY A 13 -6.81 11.93 16.90
C GLY A 13 -5.52 12.35 16.18
N GLU A 14 -4.81 11.39 15.59
CA GLU A 14 -3.58 11.61 14.82
C GLU A 14 -3.88 11.43 13.32
N GLN A 15 -3.29 12.29 12.50
CA GLN A 15 -3.37 12.15 11.05
C GLN A 15 -2.42 11.05 10.61
N VAL A 16 -2.98 9.97 10.09
CA VAL A 16 -2.27 8.82 9.55
C VAL A 16 -2.35 8.84 8.04
N THR A 17 -1.21 8.65 7.39
CA THR A 17 -1.16 8.47 5.93
C THR A 17 -0.88 7.01 5.62
N ARG A 18 -1.74 6.41 4.79
CA ARG A 18 -1.63 5.03 4.32
C ARG A 18 -1.47 5.01 2.80
N ARG A 19 -0.57 4.19 2.29
CA ARG A 19 -0.47 3.87 0.86
C ARG A 19 -1.08 2.50 0.62
N VAL A 20 -2.03 2.39 -0.28
CA VAL A 20 -2.67 1.13 -0.64
C VAL A 20 -2.25 0.76 -2.05
N GLY A 21 -1.39 -0.26 -2.16
CA GLY A 21 -1.08 -0.90 -3.42
C GLY A 21 -2.26 -1.77 -3.85
N VAL A 22 -2.70 -1.63 -5.11
CA VAL A 22 -3.75 -2.46 -5.69
C VAL A 22 -3.17 -3.17 -6.90
N LEU A 23 -3.21 -4.49 -6.84
CA LEU A 23 -2.78 -5.40 -7.89
C LEU A 23 -3.99 -6.14 -8.44
N GLU A 24 -4.24 -6.00 -9.72
CA GLU A 24 -5.25 -6.77 -10.44
C GLU A 24 -4.55 -7.89 -11.21
N ASP A 25 -4.97 -9.13 -10.97
CA ASP A 25 -4.44 -10.30 -11.66
C ASP A 25 -5.14 -10.55 -13.01
N ALA A 26 -4.80 -11.66 -13.68
CA ALA A 26 -5.34 -11.99 -15.00
C ALA A 26 -6.82 -12.42 -15.00
N THR A 27 -7.38 -12.84 -13.85
CA THR A 27 -8.81 -13.11 -13.67
C THR A 27 -9.61 -11.83 -13.40
N GLY A 28 -8.92 -10.72 -13.10
CA GLY A 28 -9.53 -9.45 -12.69
C GLY A 28 -9.76 -9.34 -11.18
N GLU A 29 -9.20 -10.22 -10.35
CA GLU A 29 -9.28 -10.06 -8.89
C GLU A 29 -8.29 -8.99 -8.43
N GLU A 30 -8.81 -8.05 -7.64
CA GLU A 30 -8.01 -6.98 -7.05
C GLU A 30 -7.52 -7.36 -5.65
N TYR A 31 -6.21 -7.48 -5.51
CA TYR A 31 -5.51 -7.65 -4.24
C TYR A 31 -5.07 -6.29 -3.72
N ARG A 32 -5.40 -6.00 -2.46
CA ARG A 32 -5.09 -4.74 -1.79
C ARG A 32 -4.04 -4.97 -0.73
N TYR A 33 -2.99 -4.16 -0.79
CA TYR A 33 -1.86 -4.22 0.12
C TYR A 33 -1.74 -2.86 0.81
N PRO A 34 -2.25 -2.74 2.05
CA PRO A 34 -2.16 -1.49 2.81
C PRO A 34 -0.79 -1.37 3.49
N PHE A 35 -0.17 -0.20 3.32
CA PHE A 35 1.08 0.19 3.96
C PHE A 35 0.86 1.48 4.73
N LEU A 36 1.37 1.52 5.94
CA LEU A 36 1.42 2.69 6.79
C LEU A 36 2.67 3.50 6.44
N VAL A 37 2.52 4.80 6.25
CA VAL A 37 3.65 5.71 6.11
C VAL A 37 4.13 6.11 7.51
N THR A 38 5.37 5.80 7.83
CA THR A 38 6.05 6.14 9.09
C THR A 38 7.31 6.96 8.80
N ASP A 39 7.94 7.55 9.83
CA ASP A 39 9.20 8.28 9.68
C ASP A 39 10.36 7.40 9.17
N ASP A 40 10.33 6.09 9.49
CA ASP A 40 11.31 5.09 9.03
C ASP A 40 11.00 4.56 7.60
N GLY A 41 9.85 4.89 7.03
CA GLY A 41 9.47 4.52 5.66
C GLY A 41 8.05 3.98 5.53
N LEU A 42 7.91 2.80 4.94
CA LEU A 42 6.62 2.13 4.71
C LEU A 42 6.56 0.84 5.51
N ASP A 43 5.56 0.73 6.38
CA ASP A 43 5.31 -0.45 7.20
C ASP A 43 4.08 -1.20 6.67
N TYR A 44 4.18 -2.50 6.43
CA TYR A 44 3.06 -3.27 5.90
C TYR A 44 2.00 -3.51 7.00
N ASN A 45 0.79 -3.01 6.78
CA ASN A 45 -0.32 -3.07 7.74
C ASN A 45 -1.48 -3.92 7.20
N GLY A 46 -1.14 -5.01 6.50
CA GLY A 46 -2.09 -5.97 5.97
C GLY A 46 -2.03 -7.30 6.70
N ASP A 47 -3.00 -8.15 6.44
CA ASP A 47 -3.01 -9.52 6.95
C ASP A 47 -2.04 -10.38 6.11
N GLY A 48 -1.13 -11.12 6.77
CA GLY A 48 -0.13 -11.97 6.13
C GLY A 48 1.19 -11.27 5.75
N GLU A 49 1.94 -11.88 4.84
CA GLU A 49 3.15 -11.27 4.24
C GLU A 49 2.79 -10.61 2.90
N PRO A 50 3.33 -9.42 2.59
CA PRO A 50 3.12 -8.80 1.29
C PRO A 50 3.80 -9.64 0.20
N SER A 51 3.15 -9.78 -0.95
CA SER A 51 3.76 -10.44 -2.10
C SER A 51 4.90 -9.60 -2.68
N GLU A 52 5.89 -10.23 -3.31
CA GLU A 52 7.01 -9.50 -3.95
C GLU A 52 6.52 -8.42 -4.92
N ARG A 53 5.47 -8.73 -5.69
CA ARG A 53 4.83 -7.75 -6.58
C ARG A 53 4.21 -6.56 -5.85
N ALA A 54 3.68 -6.76 -4.64
CA ALA A 54 3.13 -5.64 -3.88
C ALA A 54 4.23 -4.66 -3.49
N LEU A 55 5.42 -5.16 -3.14
CA LEU A 55 6.60 -4.35 -2.84
C LEU A 55 7.09 -3.58 -4.07
N GLU A 56 7.16 -4.24 -5.25
CA GLU A 56 7.53 -3.58 -6.51
C GLU A 56 6.59 -2.41 -6.85
N VAL A 57 5.28 -2.60 -6.67
CA VAL A 57 4.27 -1.55 -6.94
C VAL A 57 4.42 -0.35 -6.00
N LEU A 58 4.94 -0.52 -4.78
CA LEU A 58 5.24 0.61 -3.90
C LEU A 58 6.52 1.32 -4.27
N ASP A 59 7.56 0.58 -4.63
CA ASP A 59 8.85 1.15 -5.01
C ASP A 59 8.67 2.10 -6.20
N GLU A 60 7.93 1.66 -7.22
CA GLU A 60 7.56 2.50 -8.37
C GLU A 60 6.78 3.76 -7.97
N ALA A 61 5.93 3.70 -6.94
CA ALA A 61 5.11 4.83 -6.49
C ALA A 61 5.82 5.79 -5.51
N ILE A 62 7.00 5.45 -5.01
CA ILE A 62 7.83 6.35 -4.19
C ILE A 62 8.76 7.17 -5.10
N HIS A 63 9.07 6.66 -6.30
CA HIS A 63 10.02 7.25 -7.24
C HIS A 63 9.40 8.10 -8.36
N ASP A 64 8.07 8.31 -8.37
CA ASP A 64 7.35 9.22 -9.31
C ASP A 64 7.20 10.66 -8.78
#